data_AF-A0A3G1K0H0-F1
#
_entry.id   AF-A0A3G1K0H0-F1
#
_cell.length_a   1.000
_cell.length_b   1.000
_cell.length_c   1.000
_cell.angle_alpha   90.00
_cell.angle_beta   90.00
_cell.angle_gamma   90.00
#
_symmetry.space_group_name_H-M   'P 1'
#
loop_
_entity.id
_entity.type
_entity.pdbx_description
1 polymer ?
#
loop_
_entity_poly.entity_id
_entity_poly.type
_entity_poly.pdbx_seq_one_letter_code
_entity_poly.pdbx_strand_id
1 'polypeptide(L)'
;AIPTPSQLESRAVIDSDAVVGFPETVPSGTVGTVYETYQPYLKIVNGCVPFPAVDASGNTGGGLAPTGSSNGGCSSSTGQVYVRGAQSGSYYGIMYSWYMPKDEPSTGIGHRHDWEGVIVWLSSSTATTAANIVAVCPSAHGGWDCSTDGYSLSGTSPLIKYESIWPIDHSMGLTSTVGGQQPMIAWESLPTAAQTALETTDFGSANVPFIPSVF
;
A
#
# COMPACT_ATOMS: atom_id res chain seq x y z
N ALA A 1 33.98 26.27 15.31
CA ALA A 1 32.95 25.65 16.17
C ALA A 1 32.41 24.45 15.42
N ILE A 2 32.46 23.27 16.04
CA ILE A 2 31.84 22.05 15.51
C ILE A 2 30.32 22.27 15.64
N PRO A 3 29.51 22.09 14.58
CA PRO A 3 28.08 22.27 14.71
C PRO A 3 27.51 21.19 15.63
N THR A 4 26.85 21.63 16.69
CA THR A 4 26.10 20.77 17.61
C THR A 4 24.91 20.16 16.86
N PRO A 5 24.74 18.83 16.84
CA PRO A 5 23.50 18.24 16.34
C PRO A 5 22.45 18.40 17.44
N SER A 6 21.53 19.35 17.30
CA SER A 6 20.39 19.45 18.20
C SER A 6 19.19 20.14 17.57
N GLN A 7 18.50 19.40 16.71
CA GLN A 7 17.05 19.28 16.83
C GLN A 7 16.68 17.91 16.25
N LEU A 8 16.56 16.91 17.12
CA LEU A 8 15.74 15.74 16.80
C LEU A 8 14.33 16.31 16.70
N GLU A 9 13.89 16.70 15.50
CA GLU A 9 12.48 17.04 15.30
C GLU A 9 11.68 15.79 15.67
N SER A 10 10.77 15.94 16.63
CA SER A 10 9.83 14.89 16.96
C SER A 10 9.01 14.62 15.71
N ARG A 11 9.03 13.37 15.24
CA ARG A 11 8.17 12.89 14.17
C ARG A 11 6.73 13.31 14.47
N ALA A 12 6.12 14.05 13.55
CA ALA A 12 4.79 14.58 13.75
C ALA A 12 3.73 13.71 13.07
N VAL A 13 2.55 13.67 13.67
CA VAL A 13 1.32 13.31 12.96
C VAL A 13 0.81 14.59 12.29
N ILE A 14 0.70 14.57 10.97
CA ILE A 14 0.32 15.74 10.15
C ILE A 14 -0.97 15.47 9.38
N ASP A 15 -1.59 16.49 8.78
CA ASP A 15 -2.77 16.30 7.95
C ASP A 15 -2.49 15.35 6.79
N SER A 16 -3.47 14.51 6.43
CA SER A 16 -3.27 13.45 5.43
C SER A 16 -2.89 13.98 4.05
N ASP A 17 -3.37 15.17 3.70
CA ASP A 17 -3.07 15.86 2.44
C ASP A 17 -1.79 16.72 2.51
N ALA A 18 -1.19 16.87 3.70
CA ALA A 18 0.09 17.53 3.89
C ALA A 18 1.29 16.57 3.76
N VAL A 19 1.06 15.25 3.77
CA VAL A 19 2.12 14.26 3.60
C VAL A 19 2.66 14.33 2.17
N VAL A 20 3.94 14.65 2.04
CA VAL A 20 4.63 14.64 0.75
C VAL A 20 5.10 13.21 0.46
N GLY A 21 4.49 12.59 -0.55
CA GLY A 21 4.88 11.28 -1.03
C GLY A 21 6.25 11.25 -1.70
N PHE A 22 6.68 10.04 -2.06
CA PHE A 22 7.95 9.78 -2.71
C PHE A 22 7.78 9.67 -4.23
N PRO A 23 8.77 10.11 -5.01
CA PRO A 23 8.86 9.69 -6.40
C PRO A 23 8.96 8.16 -6.49
N GLU A 24 8.62 7.60 -7.65
CA GLU A 24 8.83 6.18 -7.88
C GLU A 24 10.30 5.80 -7.67
N THR A 25 10.59 4.92 -6.72
CA THR A 25 11.95 4.55 -6.32
C THR A 25 11.98 3.10 -5.83
N VAL A 26 12.71 2.26 -6.55
CA VAL A 26 12.96 0.85 -6.21
C VAL A 26 14.47 0.55 -6.20
N PRO A 27 14.93 -0.54 -5.58
CA PRO A 27 16.33 -0.92 -5.60
C PRO A 27 16.79 -1.18 -7.03
N SER A 28 18.01 -0.77 -7.38
CA SER A 28 18.58 -1.11 -8.69
C SER A 28 18.71 -2.61 -8.91
N GLY A 29 18.68 -3.05 -10.17
CA GLY A 29 18.89 -4.46 -10.54
C GLY A 29 17.61 -5.29 -10.42
N THR A 30 17.77 -6.59 -10.24
CA THR A 30 16.67 -7.56 -10.40
C THR A 30 15.50 -7.31 -9.46
N VAL A 31 15.74 -6.92 -8.21
CA VAL A 31 14.67 -6.67 -7.22
C VAL A 31 13.73 -5.56 -7.71
N GLY A 32 14.28 -4.39 -8.07
CA GLY A 32 13.46 -3.29 -8.57
C GLY A 32 12.78 -3.60 -9.89
N THR A 33 13.50 -4.23 -10.84
CA THR A 33 12.89 -4.65 -12.12
C THR A 33 11.68 -5.56 -11.91
N VAL A 34 11.75 -6.48 -10.94
CA VAL A 34 10.65 -7.38 -10.62
C VAL A 34 9.50 -6.63 -9.93
N TYR A 35 9.79 -5.70 -9.00
CA TYR A 35 8.75 -4.86 -8.40
C TYR A 35 8.02 -4.00 -9.43
N GLU A 36 8.73 -3.41 -10.39
CA GLU A 36 8.13 -2.61 -11.47
C GLU A 36 7.31 -3.49 -12.42
N THR A 37 7.83 -4.66 -12.79
CA THR A 37 7.17 -5.58 -13.73
C THR A 37 5.79 -6.02 -13.23
N TYR A 38 5.67 -6.31 -11.93
CA TYR A 38 4.45 -6.89 -11.36
C TYR A 38 3.59 -5.86 -10.63
N GLN A 39 3.88 -4.56 -10.77
CA GLN A 39 3.11 -3.51 -10.12
C GLN A 39 1.63 -3.60 -10.52
N PRO A 40 0.70 -3.79 -9.58
CA PRO A 40 -0.72 -3.93 -9.88
C PRO A 40 -1.34 -2.62 -10.37
N TYR A 41 -2.43 -2.75 -11.13
CA TYR A 41 -3.39 -1.66 -11.31
C TYR A 41 -4.43 -1.71 -10.20
N LEU A 42 -4.70 -0.57 -9.57
CA LEU A 42 -5.73 -0.44 -8.54
C LEU A 42 -6.93 0.35 -9.05
N LYS A 43 -8.09 -0.30 -9.05
CA LYS A 43 -9.39 0.31 -9.33
C LYS A 43 -10.08 0.67 -8.02
N ILE A 44 -10.21 1.95 -7.72
CA ILE A 44 -11.08 2.42 -6.65
C ILE A 44 -12.52 2.36 -7.14
N VAL A 45 -13.34 1.51 -6.50
CA VAL A 45 -14.78 1.37 -6.81
C VAL A 45 -15.57 2.38 -6.01
N ASN A 46 -15.29 2.50 -4.71
CA ASN A 46 -15.82 3.49 -3.78
C ASN A 46 -14.79 3.77 -2.66
N GLY A 47 -15.11 4.69 -1.75
CA GLY A 47 -14.21 5.09 -0.66
C GLY A 47 -13.10 6.05 -1.07
N CYS A 48 -12.07 6.14 -0.23
CA CYS A 48 -10.90 6.98 -0.48
C CYS A 48 -10.04 6.44 -1.63
N VAL A 49 -9.36 7.36 -2.33
CA VAL A 49 -8.21 6.99 -3.15
C VAL A 49 -6.96 6.82 -2.26
N PRO A 50 -5.86 6.20 -2.74
CA PRO A 50 -4.63 6.06 -1.96
C PRO A 50 -3.98 7.41 -1.67
N PHE A 51 -3.30 7.51 -0.52
CA PHE A 51 -2.48 8.65 -0.09
C PHE A 51 -1.10 8.17 0.37
N PRO A 52 -0.07 9.03 0.35
CA PRO A 52 1.16 8.75 1.09
C PRO A 52 0.87 8.73 2.59
N ALA A 53 1.29 7.67 3.27
CA ALA A 53 1.10 7.50 4.71
C ALA A 53 2.21 8.17 5.54
N VAL A 54 3.38 8.35 4.94
CA VAL A 54 4.60 8.82 5.59
C VAL A 54 5.44 9.64 4.61
N ASP A 55 6.12 10.67 5.09
CA ASP A 55 7.07 11.47 4.31
C ASP A 55 8.54 11.08 4.57
N ALA A 56 9.47 11.73 3.86
CA ALA A 56 10.91 11.45 3.98
C ALA A 56 11.51 11.76 5.37
N SER A 57 10.88 12.68 6.12
CA SER A 57 11.26 13.02 7.50
C SER A 57 10.65 12.06 8.52
N GLY A 58 9.79 11.15 8.08
CA GLY A 58 9.08 10.20 8.92
C GLY A 58 7.91 10.82 9.68
N ASN A 59 7.33 11.93 9.20
CA ASN A 59 6.01 12.36 9.64
C ASN A 59 4.95 11.44 9.03
N THR A 60 3.91 11.11 9.78
CA THR A 60 2.83 10.22 9.31
C THR A 60 1.52 10.98 9.14
N GLY A 61 0.72 10.57 8.16
CA GLY A 61 -0.62 11.09 7.94
C GLY A 61 -1.55 10.73 9.10
N GLY A 62 -2.24 11.74 9.64
CA GLY A 62 -3.18 11.62 10.73
C GLY A 62 -4.52 11.02 10.35
N GLY A 63 -4.70 10.57 9.11
CA GLY A 63 -5.96 10.04 8.59
C GLY A 63 -7.10 11.06 8.57
N LEU A 64 -8.31 10.57 8.31
CA LEU A 64 -9.56 11.32 8.40
C LEU A 64 -10.50 10.62 9.39
N ALA A 65 -11.33 11.40 10.08
CA ALA A 65 -12.42 10.80 10.85
C ALA A 65 -13.44 10.16 9.89
N PRO A 66 -14.05 9.00 10.24
CA PRO A 66 -15.12 8.39 9.46
C PRO A 66 -16.40 9.22 9.63
N THR A 67 -16.45 10.34 8.93
CA THR A 67 -17.56 11.30 8.92
C THR A 67 -17.77 11.83 7.51
N GLY A 68 -19.00 12.22 7.21
CA GLY A 68 -19.38 12.73 5.90
C GLY A 68 -19.65 11.60 4.90
N SER A 69 -19.29 11.82 3.63
CA SER A 69 -19.33 10.76 2.63
C SER A 69 -18.10 9.86 2.76
N SER A 70 -18.21 8.60 2.31
CA SER A 70 -17.12 7.61 2.32
C SER A 70 -15.81 8.10 1.70
N ASN A 71 -15.89 8.99 0.69
CA ASN A 71 -14.72 9.59 0.03
C ASN A 71 -14.53 11.09 0.36
N GLY A 72 -15.27 11.62 1.32
CA GLY A 72 -15.21 13.02 1.72
C GLY A 72 -13.84 13.36 2.30
N GLY A 73 -13.16 14.34 1.68
CA GLY A 73 -11.80 14.74 2.05
C GLY A 73 -10.68 13.83 1.52
N CYS A 74 -11.00 12.75 0.79
CA CYS A 74 -10.02 11.79 0.28
C CYS A 74 -10.36 11.26 -1.13
N SER A 75 -11.06 12.05 -1.95
CA SER A 75 -11.49 11.65 -3.29
C SER A 75 -10.43 11.89 -4.39
N SER A 76 -9.34 12.59 -4.07
CA SER A 76 -8.30 12.95 -5.03
C SER A 76 -6.93 13.00 -4.37
N SER A 77 -5.97 12.30 -4.98
CA SER A 77 -4.55 12.29 -4.65
C SER A 77 -3.83 11.58 -5.79
N THR A 78 -2.55 11.91 -6.02
CA THR A 78 -1.66 11.06 -6.84
C THR A 78 -1.50 9.67 -6.21
N GLY A 79 -1.60 9.61 -4.88
CA GLY A 79 -1.41 8.40 -4.09
C GLY A 79 0.04 7.95 -3.99
N GLN A 80 0.22 6.81 -3.35
CA GLN A 80 1.48 6.10 -3.20
C GLN A 80 1.16 4.60 -3.14
N VAL A 81 2.02 3.76 -3.71
CA VAL A 81 2.05 2.33 -3.41
C VAL A 81 3.38 1.98 -2.75
N TYR A 82 3.33 1.20 -1.67
CA TYR A 82 4.50 0.68 -0.97
C TYR A 82 4.74 -0.75 -1.43
N VAL A 83 6.00 -1.14 -1.63
CA VAL A 83 6.33 -2.50 -2.08
C VAL A 83 7.41 -3.14 -1.21
N ARG A 84 7.25 -4.42 -0.92
CA ARG A 84 8.27 -5.26 -0.29
C ARG A 84 8.13 -6.69 -0.75
N GLY A 85 9.25 -7.38 -0.96
CA GLY A 85 9.25 -8.76 -1.44
C GLY A 85 10.28 -9.61 -0.74
N ALA A 86 9.99 -10.91 -0.64
CA ALA A 86 10.87 -11.89 -0.04
C ALA A 86 10.63 -13.29 -0.60
N GLN A 87 11.65 -14.13 -0.44
CA GLN A 87 11.53 -15.56 -0.69
C GLN A 87 10.75 -16.22 0.46
N SER A 88 9.72 -16.99 0.12
CA SER A 88 8.98 -17.84 1.08
C SER A 88 8.86 -19.25 0.51
N GLY A 89 9.59 -20.19 1.09
CA GLY A 89 9.73 -21.54 0.54
C GLY A 89 10.26 -21.50 -0.90
N SER A 90 9.56 -22.16 -1.81
CA SER A 90 9.93 -22.22 -3.24
C SER A 90 9.44 -21.03 -4.06
N TYR A 91 8.67 -20.12 -3.48
CA TYR A 91 8.07 -18.99 -4.18
C TYR A 91 8.65 -17.66 -3.72
N TYR A 92 8.57 -16.65 -4.58
CA TYR A 92 8.90 -15.28 -4.23
C TYR A 92 7.59 -14.48 -4.12
N GLY A 93 7.33 -13.90 -2.95
CA GLY A 93 6.16 -13.07 -2.70
C GLY A 93 6.52 -11.60 -2.84
N ILE A 94 5.68 -10.83 -3.53
CA ILE A 94 5.77 -9.37 -3.58
C ILE A 94 4.48 -8.80 -3.03
N MET A 95 4.56 -8.07 -1.92
CA MET A 95 3.44 -7.33 -1.37
C MET A 95 3.48 -5.90 -1.90
N TYR A 96 2.37 -5.47 -2.50
CA TYR A 96 2.07 -4.08 -2.79
C TYR A 96 1.00 -3.62 -1.81
N SER A 97 1.16 -2.45 -1.21
CA SER A 97 0.25 -1.96 -0.18
C SER A 97 -0.07 -0.48 -0.38
N TRP A 98 -1.29 -0.11 -0.06
CA TRP A 98 -1.83 1.24 -0.17
C TRP A 98 -2.37 1.69 1.18
N TYR A 99 -2.23 2.98 1.43
CA TYR A 99 -2.83 3.64 2.57
C TYR A 99 -3.98 4.53 2.12
N MET A 100 -5.11 4.41 2.81
CA MET A 100 -6.28 5.27 2.63
C MET A 100 -6.49 6.07 3.93
N PRO A 101 -6.82 7.38 3.88
CA PRO A 101 -6.95 8.18 5.09
C PRO A 101 -8.05 7.71 6.07
N LYS A 102 -9.08 7.02 5.57
CA LYS A 102 -10.15 6.39 6.35
C LYS A 102 -10.76 5.21 5.60
N ASP A 103 -11.33 4.29 6.34
CA ASP A 103 -12.32 3.32 5.89
C ASP A 103 -13.69 3.75 6.40
N GLU A 104 -14.64 4.00 5.51
CA GLU A 104 -15.99 4.42 5.88
C GLU A 104 -17.01 3.83 4.90
N PRO A 105 -17.51 2.60 5.10
CA PRO A 105 -18.53 2.00 4.26
C PRO A 105 -19.87 2.76 4.28
N SER A 106 -20.12 3.54 5.34
CA SER A 106 -21.32 4.38 5.49
C SER A 106 -21.04 5.53 6.45
N THR A 107 -21.78 6.64 6.33
CA THR A 107 -21.56 7.84 7.13
C THR A 107 -21.50 7.53 8.64
N GLY A 108 -20.35 7.82 9.27
CA GLY A 108 -20.17 7.62 10.70
C GLY A 108 -19.79 6.20 11.14
N ILE A 109 -19.65 5.26 10.20
CA ILE A 109 -19.36 3.84 10.45
C ILE A 109 -18.09 3.47 9.69
N GLY A 110 -17.12 2.89 10.39
CA GLY A 110 -15.79 2.53 9.87
C GLY A 110 -14.70 3.02 10.83
N HIS A 111 -13.52 3.34 10.30
CA HIS A 111 -12.38 3.79 11.09
C HIS A 111 -11.47 4.79 10.37
N ARG A 112 -10.73 5.55 11.17
CA ARG A 112 -9.62 6.37 10.69
C ARG A 112 -8.47 5.45 10.29
N HIS A 113 -7.76 5.82 9.22
CA HIS A 113 -6.72 5.04 8.57
C HIS A 113 -7.26 3.76 7.95
N ASP A 114 -6.63 3.36 6.86
CA ASP A 114 -6.81 2.05 6.28
C ASP A 114 -5.54 1.63 5.55
N TRP A 115 -5.20 0.35 5.67
CA TRP A 115 -4.03 -0.26 5.09
C TRP A 115 -4.43 -1.57 4.46
N GLU A 116 -4.31 -1.61 3.15
CA GLU A 116 -4.70 -2.74 2.34
C GLU A 116 -3.55 -3.10 1.39
N GLY A 117 -3.59 -4.28 0.79
CA GLY A 117 -2.55 -4.71 -0.12
C GLY A 117 -2.93 -5.91 -0.98
N VAL A 118 -1.94 -6.34 -1.77
CA VAL A 118 -2.00 -7.55 -2.58
C VAL A 118 -0.65 -8.22 -2.54
N ILE A 119 -0.65 -9.54 -2.35
CA ILE A 119 0.54 -10.37 -2.54
C ILE A 119 0.47 -10.98 -3.95
N VAL A 120 1.52 -10.74 -4.73
CA VAL A 120 1.76 -11.41 -6.01
C VAL A 120 2.80 -12.50 -5.77
N TRP A 121 2.38 -13.75 -5.89
CA TRP A 121 3.26 -14.91 -5.75
C TRP A 121 3.87 -15.28 -7.09
N LEU A 122 5.18 -15.44 -7.10
CA LEU A 122 5.97 -15.74 -8.29
C LEU A 122 6.68 -17.10 -8.16
N SER A 123 6.77 -17.81 -9.28
CA SER A 123 7.55 -19.04 -9.39
C SER A 123 9.07 -18.81 -9.36
N SER A 124 9.50 -17.60 -9.74
CA SER A 124 10.89 -17.17 -9.79
C SER A 124 11.01 -15.71 -9.37
N SER A 125 12.02 -15.40 -8.56
CA SER A 125 12.36 -14.06 -8.09
C SER A 125 13.04 -13.18 -9.14
N THR A 126 13.25 -13.68 -10.36
CA THR A 126 14.01 -12.96 -11.40
C THR A 126 13.31 -12.90 -12.76
N ALA A 127 12.26 -13.68 -12.96
CA ALA A 127 11.52 -13.67 -14.22
C ALA A 127 10.54 -12.48 -14.27
N THR A 128 10.26 -12.00 -15.47
CA THR A 128 9.46 -10.78 -15.71
C THR A 128 8.31 -11.02 -16.71
N THR A 129 7.78 -12.25 -16.74
CA THR A 129 6.68 -12.66 -17.62
C THR A 129 5.40 -12.90 -16.82
N ALA A 130 4.25 -12.83 -17.49
CA ALA A 130 2.95 -13.10 -16.87
C ALA A 130 2.84 -14.53 -16.33
N ALA A 131 3.41 -15.50 -17.04
CA ALA A 131 3.43 -16.91 -16.66
C ALA A 131 4.24 -17.19 -15.37
N ASN A 132 5.01 -16.23 -14.88
CA ASN A 132 5.71 -16.34 -13.60
C ASN A 132 4.77 -16.18 -12.40
N ILE A 133 3.61 -15.52 -12.58
CA ILE A 133 2.62 -15.32 -11.52
C ILE A 133 1.91 -16.64 -11.27
N VAL A 134 2.00 -17.15 -10.05
CA VAL A 134 1.36 -18.41 -9.64
C VAL A 134 0.13 -18.20 -8.78
N ALA A 135 0.04 -17.06 -8.09
CA ALA A 135 -1.16 -16.65 -7.37
C ALA A 135 -1.18 -15.13 -7.15
N VAL A 136 -2.39 -14.59 -6.99
CA VAL A 136 -2.63 -13.20 -6.57
C VAL A 136 -3.56 -13.24 -5.36
N CYS A 137 -3.15 -12.59 -4.27
CA CYS A 137 -3.88 -12.60 -3.00
C CYS A 137 -4.16 -11.17 -2.55
N PRO A 138 -5.33 -10.60 -2.87
CA PRO A 138 -5.79 -9.34 -2.28
C PRO A 138 -6.07 -9.51 -0.79
N SER A 139 -5.83 -8.48 0.03
CA SER A 139 -6.21 -8.48 1.44
C SER A 139 -7.72 -8.32 1.62
N ALA A 140 -8.27 -9.02 2.60
CA ALA A 140 -9.66 -8.88 3.00
C ALA A 140 -9.81 -9.16 4.50
N HIS A 141 -10.15 -8.13 5.29
CA HIS A 141 -10.55 -8.23 6.69
C HIS A 141 -9.59 -9.06 7.58
N GLY A 142 -8.28 -8.81 7.44
CA GLY A 142 -7.22 -9.49 8.19
C GLY A 142 -6.72 -10.80 7.58
N GLY A 143 -7.27 -11.22 6.45
CA GLY A 143 -6.82 -12.36 5.65
C GLY A 143 -6.36 -11.97 4.26
N TRP A 144 -6.09 -12.99 3.45
CA TRP A 144 -5.64 -12.87 2.05
C TRP A 144 -6.46 -13.82 1.17
N ASP A 145 -7.25 -13.27 0.26
CA ASP A 145 -8.14 -14.01 -0.64
C ASP A 145 -7.39 -14.47 -1.90
N CYS A 146 -6.52 -15.47 -1.71
CA CYS A 146 -5.66 -15.99 -2.77
C CYS A 146 -6.42 -16.68 -3.91
N SER A 147 -6.04 -16.36 -5.14
CA SER A 147 -6.49 -17.06 -6.35
C SER A 147 -5.31 -17.47 -7.24
N THR A 148 -5.37 -18.68 -7.79
CA THR A 148 -4.37 -19.22 -8.72
C THR A 148 -4.78 -19.10 -10.20
N ASP A 149 -6.07 -18.90 -10.48
CA ASP A 149 -6.66 -18.94 -11.81
C ASP A 149 -7.76 -17.89 -12.07
N GLY A 150 -8.25 -17.22 -11.02
CA GLY A 150 -9.34 -16.24 -11.09
C GLY A 150 -8.89 -14.78 -11.21
N TYR A 151 -7.58 -14.52 -11.22
CA TYR A 151 -7.06 -13.16 -11.39
C TYR A 151 -6.94 -12.77 -12.87
N SER A 152 -7.09 -11.48 -13.15
CA SER A 152 -6.86 -10.90 -14.48
C SER A 152 -5.59 -10.07 -14.49
N LEU A 153 -4.94 -9.99 -15.65
CA LEU A 153 -3.72 -9.22 -15.85
C LEU A 153 -3.89 -8.21 -16.98
N SER A 154 -3.24 -7.05 -16.85
CA SER A 154 -2.88 -6.18 -17.97
C SER A 154 -1.38 -6.30 -18.20
N GLY A 155 -0.97 -7.06 -19.23
CA GLY A 155 0.43 -7.46 -19.38
C GLY A 155 0.87 -8.37 -18.22
N THR A 156 1.78 -7.87 -17.39
CA THR A 156 2.28 -8.53 -16.17
C THR A 156 1.68 -7.97 -14.89
N SER A 157 0.83 -6.95 -14.97
CA SER A 157 0.25 -6.27 -13.82
C SER A 157 -1.09 -6.90 -13.43
N PRO A 158 -1.24 -7.42 -12.20
CA PRO A 158 -2.54 -7.83 -11.68
C PRO A 158 -3.55 -6.69 -11.63
N LEU A 159 -4.82 -7.01 -11.89
CA LEU A 159 -5.92 -6.07 -11.82
C LEU A 159 -6.66 -6.23 -10.50
N ILE A 160 -6.51 -5.22 -9.64
CA ILE A 160 -7.03 -5.20 -8.27
C ILE A 160 -8.07 -4.10 -8.14
N LYS A 161 -9.09 -4.34 -7.33
CA LYS A 161 -10.07 -3.34 -6.92
C LYS A 161 -10.01 -3.12 -5.42
N TYR A 162 -10.40 -1.93 -5.00
CA TYR A 162 -10.69 -1.57 -3.61
C TYR A 162 -12.16 -1.17 -3.54
N GLU A 163 -12.93 -1.87 -2.70
CA GLU A 163 -14.36 -1.63 -2.55
C GLU A 163 -14.85 -2.00 -1.16
N SER A 164 -15.92 -1.33 -0.74
CA SER A 164 -16.81 -1.81 0.32
C SER A 164 -18.17 -2.15 -0.27
N ILE A 165 -18.75 -3.25 0.22
CA ILE A 165 -20.13 -3.63 -0.01
C ILE A 165 -20.82 -3.67 1.35
N TRP A 166 -21.75 -2.74 1.58
CA TRP A 166 -22.50 -2.67 2.84
C TRP A 166 -23.09 -4.04 3.23
N PRO A 167 -22.92 -4.49 4.48
CA PRO A 167 -22.49 -3.73 5.67
C PRO A 167 -21.00 -3.85 6.04
N ILE A 168 -20.15 -4.29 5.10
CA ILE A 168 -18.76 -4.61 5.39
C ILE A 168 -17.86 -3.41 5.03
N ASP A 169 -16.83 -3.18 5.85
CA ASP A 169 -15.72 -2.26 5.61
C ASP A 169 -15.01 -2.55 4.26
N HIS A 170 -14.04 -1.72 3.85
CA HIS A 170 -13.39 -1.94 2.56
C HIS A 170 -12.46 -3.16 2.59
N SER A 171 -12.18 -3.69 1.40
CA SER A 171 -11.19 -4.73 1.17
C SER A 171 -10.65 -4.63 -0.25
N MET A 172 -9.54 -5.35 -0.50
CA MET A 172 -9.04 -5.56 -1.84
C MET A 172 -9.72 -6.76 -2.49
N GLY A 173 -9.83 -6.72 -3.82
CA GLY A 173 -10.41 -7.82 -4.58
C GLY A 173 -9.85 -7.91 -5.99
N LEU A 174 -10.15 -9.03 -6.66
CA LEU A 174 -9.81 -9.19 -8.07
C LEU A 174 -10.85 -8.47 -8.95
N THR A 175 -10.40 -7.95 -10.09
CA THR A 175 -11.27 -7.32 -11.08
C THR A 175 -10.77 -7.57 -12.49
N SER A 176 -11.62 -7.36 -13.50
CA SER A 176 -11.24 -7.32 -14.91
C SER A 176 -11.09 -5.89 -15.44
N THR A 177 -11.34 -4.88 -14.61
CA THR A 177 -11.25 -3.46 -14.99
C THR A 177 -9.87 -2.92 -14.70
N VAL A 178 -9.23 -2.31 -15.70
CA VAL A 178 -7.95 -1.62 -15.51
C VAL A 178 -8.16 -0.36 -14.67
N GLY A 179 -7.47 -0.31 -13.53
CA GLY A 179 -7.43 0.83 -12.63
C GLY A 179 -6.31 1.83 -12.94
N GLY A 180 -5.86 2.56 -11.93
CA GLY A 180 -4.68 3.43 -12.00
C GLY A 180 -3.48 2.82 -11.29
N GLN A 181 -2.29 3.35 -11.57
CA GLN A 181 -1.07 3.08 -10.81
C GLN A 181 -0.65 4.33 -10.03
N GLN A 182 0.09 4.12 -8.96
CA GLN A 182 0.61 5.17 -8.09
C GLN A 182 2.13 5.10 -8.11
N PRO A 183 2.85 6.20 -7.83
CA PRO A 183 4.29 6.15 -7.63
C PRO A 183 4.63 5.07 -6.60
N MET A 184 5.56 4.18 -6.95
CA MET A 184 5.93 3.06 -6.08
C MET A 184 7.18 3.38 -5.27
N ILE A 185 7.15 3.12 -3.97
CA ILE A 185 8.31 3.22 -3.10
C ILE A 185 8.59 1.87 -2.43
N ALA A 186 9.76 1.30 -2.69
CA ALA A 186 10.17 0.07 -2.04
C ALA A 186 10.57 0.31 -0.59
N TRP A 187 10.27 -0.66 0.28
CA TRP A 187 10.69 -0.65 1.68
C TRP A 187 12.19 -0.38 1.82
N GLU A 188 13.01 -1.06 1.02
CA GLU A 188 14.46 -0.93 1.00
C GLU A 188 14.95 0.44 0.51
N SER A 189 14.10 1.18 -0.20
CA SER A 189 14.38 2.52 -0.73
C SER A 189 13.88 3.64 0.18
N LEU A 190 13.08 3.33 1.22
CA LEU A 190 12.61 4.32 2.17
C LEU A 190 13.78 4.87 3.01
N PRO A 191 13.81 6.18 3.32
CA PRO A 191 14.67 6.71 4.36
C PRO A 191 14.43 5.97 5.69
N THR A 192 15.49 5.76 6.47
CA THR A 192 15.38 5.14 7.80
C THR A 192 14.35 5.84 8.68
N ALA A 193 14.18 7.16 8.53
CA ALA A 193 13.12 7.88 9.20
C ALA A 193 11.73 7.32 8.83
N ALA A 194 11.39 7.23 7.55
CA ALA A 194 10.10 6.68 7.13
C ALA A 194 9.90 5.22 7.57
N GLN A 195 10.94 4.37 7.49
CA GLN A 195 10.88 2.97 7.96
C GLN A 195 10.52 2.90 9.45
N THR A 196 11.24 3.64 10.30
CA THR A 196 10.96 3.68 11.75
C THR A 196 9.56 4.20 12.05
N ALA A 197 9.09 5.21 11.29
CA ALA A 197 7.75 5.75 11.50
C ALA A 197 6.67 4.70 11.16
N LEU A 198 6.80 3.99 10.03
CA LEU A 198 5.87 2.91 9.68
C LEU A 198 5.88 1.76 10.69
N GLU A 199 7.04 1.46 11.29
CA GLU A 199 7.17 0.42 12.33
C GLU A 199 6.55 0.78 13.68
N THR A 200 6.47 2.07 14.00
CA THR A 200 6.19 2.52 15.38
C THR A 200 4.93 3.36 15.52
N THR A 201 4.40 3.91 14.43
CA THR A 201 3.13 4.65 14.45
C THR A 201 1.96 3.70 14.66
N ASP A 202 1.09 4.05 15.60
CA ASP A 202 -0.20 3.42 15.79
C ASP A 202 -1.22 3.99 14.79
N PHE A 203 -1.63 3.17 13.83
CA PHE A 203 -2.66 3.49 12.83
C PHE A 203 -4.07 3.07 13.28
N GLY A 204 -4.27 2.83 14.58
CA GLY A 204 -5.56 2.48 15.17
C GLY A 204 -6.02 1.10 14.73
N SER A 205 -7.11 1.05 13.96
CA SER A 205 -7.66 -0.22 13.45
C SER A 205 -6.87 -0.79 12.27
N ALA A 206 -6.10 0.05 11.58
CA ALA A 206 -5.30 -0.34 10.42
C ALA A 206 -3.89 -0.75 10.84
N ASN A 207 -3.30 -1.71 10.12
CA ASN A 207 -1.94 -2.20 10.40
C ASN A 207 -1.10 -2.15 9.12
N VAL A 208 0.14 -1.66 9.21
CA VAL A 208 1.07 -1.66 8.07
C VAL A 208 1.48 -3.10 7.76
N PRO A 209 1.16 -3.68 6.59
CA PRO A 209 1.28 -5.13 6.40
C PRO A 209 2.68 -5.60 5.96
N PHE A 210 3.61 -4.66 5.74
CA PHE A 210 4.94 -4.93 5.18
C PHE A 210 6.10 -4.52 6.09
N ILE A 211 5.84 -4.19 7.36
CA ILE A 211 6.90 -3.93 8.35
C ILE A 211 7.56 -5.23 8.82
N PRO A 212 8.83 -5.21 9.29
CA PRO A 212 9.58 -6.43 9.60
C PRO A 212 8.93 -7.36 10.63
N SER A 213 8.08 -6.86 11.53
CA SER A 213 7.44 -7.68 12.58
C SER A 213 6.24 -8.50 12.10
N VAL A 214 5.69 -8.19 10.93
CA VAL A 214 4.47 -8.83 10.40
C VAL A 214 4.62 -9.37 8.97
N PHE A 215 5.64 -8.92 8.24
CA PHE A 215 5.96 -9.37 6.88
C PHE A 215 6.62 -10.75 6.86
#